data_AF-A0A246Q2L0-F1
#
_entry.id   AF-A0A246Q2L0-F1
#
_cell.length_a   1.000
_cell.length_b   1.000
_cell.length_c   1.000
_cell.angle_alpha   90.00
_cell.angle_beta   90.00
_cell.angle_gamma   90.00
#
_symmetry.space_group_name_H-M   'P 1'
#
loop_
_entity.id
_entity.type
_entity.pdbx_description
1 polymer ?
#
loop_
_entity_poly.entity_id
_entity_poly.type
_entity_poly.pdbx_seq_one_letter_code
_entity_poly.pdbx_strand_id
1 'polypeptide(L)'
;MEVRIRRHLRRRPLLRHVAASTRGVGFRHAFAHPGPVRPDHLYEGPRRRAVHGLPQLRTVVPGAPRQPGRGLFRMNTYTWPQGARTVVLLTVNFDAETFDLKETPPERLFGRYSYGRYAVRAGFPRLRELFARHGVPATFFVPGGDARRHPDLVRELAADGHEIAARGIDLENFATLGDKEVEVLRTARTVLADITGTAPVGFRAPGGELSSRTLGHLAEQGFLYDATFQDADHPYVYGLAGGKRIVELPSNFALDDAPIYSARHTHARLHTIWRDEIQALHAENVLIPITLNLRGDFGSTRAARIAVLDTLLTEIKQLGDVRFMTCQQLAEHTLSLNLATEPDPFLAHAETLSRTEYRGDLAIKPL
;
A
#
# COMPACT_ATOMS: atom_id res chain seq x y z
N MET A 1 -39.72 -55.51 13.44
CA MET A 1 -38.90 -56.36 14.32
C MET A 1 -37.67 -55.53 14.69
N GLU A 2 -37.80 -54.76 15.77
CA GLU A 2 -36.76 -53.87 16.31
C GLU A 2 -35.71 -54.68 17.08
N VAL A 3 -34.43 -54.34 16.92
CA VAL A 3 -33.37 -54.82 17.83
C VAL A 3 -32.86 -53.65 18.66
N ARG A 4 -33.32 -53.62 19.90
CA ARG A 4 -32.75 -52.87 21.03
C ARG A 4 -31.45 -53.54 21.48
N ILE A 5 -30.40 -52.76 21.73
CA ILE A 5 -29.40 -53.10 22.75
C ILE A 5 -29.26 -51.93 23.73
N ARG A 6 -29.50 -52.23 25.00
CA ARG A 6 -29.41 -51.32 26.16
C ARG A 6 -27.98 -51.24 26.70
N ARG A 7 -27.54 -50.00 26.92
CA ARG A 7 -26.71 -49.43 28.01
C ARG A 7 -25.92 -50.39 28.93
N HIS A 8 -24.67 -50.02 29.22
CA HIS A 8 -24.20 -49.87 30.62
C HIS A 8 -23.24 -48.68 30.78
N LEU A 9 -23.65 -47.74 31.63
CA LEU A 9 -22.90 -46.60 32.15
C LEU A 9 -22.34 -47.00 33.52
N ARG A 10 -21.06 -46.72 33.79
CA ARG A 10 -20.56 -46.45 35.16
C ARG A 10 -19.77 -45.14 35.18
N ARG A 11 -20.00 -44.36 36.24
CA ARG A 11 -19.59 -42.96 36.43
C ARG A 11 -18.29 -42.84 37.25
N ARG A 12 -17.39 -41.93 36.80
CA ARG A 12 -16.61 -40.86 37.53
C ARG A 12 -15.58 -41.25 38.63
N PRO A 13 -14.71 -40.32 39.08
CA PRO A 13 -13.97 -39.22 38.41
C PRO A 13 -12.46 -39.17 38.81
N LEU A 14 -11.63 -38.31 38.18
CA LEU A 14 -10.72 -37.36 38.87
C LEU A 14 -9.82 -36.59 37.89
N LEU A 15 -9.64 -35.31 38.22
CA LEU A 15 -8.82 -34.30 37.55
C LEU A 15 -7.32 -34.60 37.63
N ARG A 16 -6.56 -34.19 36.61
CA ARG A 16 -5.35 -33.34 36.79
C ARG A 16 -4.93 -32.65 35.49
N HIS A 17 -4.55 -31.39 35.68
CA HIS A 17 -4.14 -30.40 34.70
C HIS A 17 -2.92 -30.79 33.87
N VAL A 18 -2.96 -30.47 32.58
CA VAL A 18 -1.78 -30.08 31.78
C VAL A 18 -2.15 -28.82 31.01
N ALA A 19 -1.41 -27.75 31.26
CA ALA A 19 -1.60 -26.45 30.64
C ALA A 19 -0.98 -26.45 29.24
N ALA A 20 -1.79 -26.11 28.23
CA ALA A 20 -1.32 -25.72 26.91
C ALA A 20 -1.38 -24.19 26.82
N SER A 21 -0.22 -23.54 26.65
CA SER A 21 -0.13 -22.10 26.47
C SER A 21 -0.39 -21.73 25.00
N THR A 22 -1.63 -21.42 24.66
CA THR A 22 -1.99 -20.70 23.44
C THR A 22 -2.07 -19.21 23.76
N ARG A 23 -1.07 -18.42 23.33
CA ARG A 23 -1.20 -16.94 23.26
C ARG A 23 -1.79 -16.57 21.90
N GLY A 24 -3.11 -16.60 21.81
CA GLY A 24 -3.87 -15.91 20.75
C GLY A 24 -4.39 -14.60 21.32
N VAL A 25 -3.97 -13.47 20.76
CA VAL A 25 -4.48 -12.14 21.09
C VAL A 25 -5.85 -11.99 20.42
N GLY A 26 -6.91 -12.40 21.12
CA GLY A 26 -8.29 -12.18 20.71
C GLY A 26 -8.80 -10.83 21.22
N PHE A 27 -9.13 -9.91 20.31
CA PHE A 27 -9.90 -8.71 20.64
C PHE A 27 -11.31 -9.12 21.10
N ARG A 28 -11.58 -9.00 22.40
CA ARG A 28 -12.95 -9.07 22.93
C ARG A 28 -13.65 -7.73 22.71
N HIS A 29 -14.66 -7.71 21.85
CA HIS A 29 -15.65 -6.62 21.86
C HIS A 29 -16.54 -6.77 23.11
N ALA A 30 -16.50 -5.76 23.98
CA ALA A 30 -17.46 -5.63 25.07
C ALA A 30 -18.82 -5.24 24.49
N PHE A 31 -19.84 -6.04 24.79
CA PHE A 31 -21.23 -5.72 24.52
C PHE A 31 -21.71 -4.70 25.56
N ALA A 32 -22.13 -3.51 25.11
CA ALA A 32 -22.91 -2.58 25.93
C ALA A 32 -24.40 -2.84 25.68
N HIS A 33 -25.13 -3.20 26.73
CA HIS A 33 -26.60 -3.30 26.69
C HIS A 33 -27.23 -1.90 26.62
N PRO A 34 -28.35 -1.71 25.88
CA PRO A 34 -29.01 -0.42 25.80
C PRO A 34 -29.79 -0.13 27.09
N GLY A 35 -29.40 0.95 27.79
CA GLY A 35 -30.16 1.54 28.88
C GLY A 35 -31.39 2.33 28.38
N PRO A 36 -32.33 2.71 29.27
CA PRO A 36 -33.61 3.26 28.88
C PRO A 36 -33.49 4.67 28.28
N VAL A 37 -34.22 4.88 27.17
CA VAL A 37 -34.31 6.13 26.42
C VAL A 37 -34.98 7.20 27.27
N ARG A 38 -34.31 8.34 27.49
CA ARG A 38 -34.91 9.59 27.98
C ARG A 38 -35.07 10.55 26.79
N PRO A 39 -36.14 11.38 26.75
CA PRO A 39 -36.44 12.20 25.58
C PRO A 39 -35.40 13.31 25.35
N ASP A 40 -35.13 13.55 24.07
CA ASP A 40 -34.16 14.51 23.55
C ASP A 40 -34.51 15.95 23.97
N HIS A 41 -33.69 16.52 24.85
CA HIS A 41 -33.60 17.98 24.98
C HIS A 41 -32.57 18.48 23.98
N LEU A 42 -33.05 19.06 22.88
CA LEU A 42 -32.25 19.83 21.94
C LEU A 42 -31.53 20.96 22.71
N TYR A 43 -30.21 20.93 22.71
CA TYR A 43 -29.38 22.01 23.23
C TYR A 43 -29.48 23.21 22.28
N GLU A 44 -30.31 24.19 22.62
CA GLU A 44 -30.27 25.52 21.98
C GLU A 44 -29.06 26.28 22.52
N GLY A 45 -28.00 26.39 21.71
CA GLY A 45 -26.85 27.24 22.01
C GLY A 45 -27.23 28.72 22.14
N PRO A 46 -26.36 29.56 22.77
CA PRO A 46 -26.70 30.95 23.06
C PRO A 46 -26.90 31.77 21.77
N ARG A 47 -28.04 32.48 21.72
CA ARG A 47 -28.42 33.40 20.64
C ARG A 47 -27.33 34.45 20.41
N ARG A 48 -26.69 34.43 19.24
CA ARG A 48 -25.69 35.44 18.84
C ARG A 48 -26.36 36.80 18.64
N ARG A 49 -25.91 37.80 19.41
CA ARG A 49 -26.06 39.23 19.08
C ARG A 49 -25.35 39.52 17.77
N ALA A 50 -26.00 40.26 16.88
CA ALA A 50 -25.39 40.77 15.66
C ALA A 50 -24.26 41.74 16.01
N VAL A 51 -23.06 41.49 15.49
CA VAL A 51 -21.95 42.44 15.45
C VAL A 51 -21.71 42.73 13.98
N HIS A 52 -22.03 43.96 13.57
CA HIS A 52 -21.66 44.52 12.28
C HIS A 52 -20.16 44.77 12.20
N GLY A 53 -19.57 44.45 11.03
CA GLY A 53 -18.31 45.02 10.57
C GLY A 53 -17.02 44.32 11.02
N LEU A 54 -16.59 43.29 10.28
CA LEU A 54 -15.17 42.92 10.17
C LEU A 54 -14.87 42.57 8.69
N PRO A 55 -13.81 43.12 8.08
CA PRO A 55 -13.50 42.91 6.68
C PRO A 55 -13.03 41.47 6.43
N GLN A 56 -13.32 40.95 5.24
CA GLN A 56 -12.87 39.64 4.76
C GLN A 56 -11.34 39.53 4.88
N LEU A 57 -10.86 38.69 5.80
CA LEU A 57 -9.46 38.28 5.83
C LEU A 57 -9.22 37.34 4.64
N ARG A 58 -8.88 37.92 3.49
CA ARG A 58 -8.01 37.27 2.52
C ARG A 58 -6.62 37.18 3.17
N THR A 59 -6.36 36.12 3.92
CA THR A 59 -4.98 35.75 4.25
C THR A 59 -4.38 35.09 3.02
N VAL A 60 -3.91 35.93 2.10
CA VAL A 60 -2.83 35.58 1.19
C VAL A 60 -1.66 35.23 2.10
N VAL A 61 -1.30 33.94 2.18
CA VAL A 61 0.02 33.57 2.68
C VAL A 61 1.01 34.30 1.79
N PRO A 62 1.84 35.23 2.31
CA PRO A 62 2.81 35.92 1.47
C PRO A 62 3.71 34.86 0.84
N GLY A 63 3.75 34.81 -0.48
CA GLY A 63 4.66 33.97 -1.23
C GLY A 63 6.09 34.35 -0.85
N ALA A 64 6.65 33.64 0.12
CA ALA A 64 8.08 33.71 0.37
C ALA A 64 8.78 33.31 -0.93
N PRO A 65 9.79 34.07 -1.39
CA PRO A 65 10.57 33.66 -2.55
C PRO A 65 11.13 32.27 -2.28
N ARG A 66 10.70 31.29 -3.09
CA ARG A 66 11.13 29.89 -3.00
C ARG A 66 12.62 29.81 -3.31
N GLN A 67 13.46 29.86 -2.28
CA GLN A 67 14.81 29.37 -2.40
C GLN A 67 14.77 27.83 -2.30
N PRO A 68 15.47 27.10 -3.19
CA PRO A 68 15.62 25.66 -3.06
C PRO A 68 16.09 25.34 -1.64
N GLY A 69 15.40 24.40 -0.98
CA GLY A 69 15.63 24.08 0.43
C GLY A 69 17.11 23.87 0.73
N ARG A 70 17.58 24.47 1.83
CA ARG A 70 18.89 24.20 2.43
C ARG A 70 18.89 22.83 3.12
N GLY A 71 18.68 21.76 2.36
CA GLY A 71 19.01 20.39 2.74
C GLY A 71 20.43 20.06 2.27
N LEU A 72 21.19 19.28 3.05
CA LEU A 72 22.58 18.92 2.73
C LEU A 72 22.72 18.06 1.45
N PHE A 73 21.62 17.53 0.92
CA PHE A 73 21.57 16.77 -0.32
C PHE A 73 21.03 17.64 -1.45
N ARG A 74 21.88 17.96 -2.42
CA ARG A 74 21.45 18.55 -3.70
C ARG A 74 20.54 17.54 -4.41
N MET A 75 19.23 17.66 -4.27
CA MET A 75 18.23 16.99 -5.15
C MET A 75 18.22 17.57 -6.59
N ASN A 76 19.26 18.33 -6.97
CA ASN A 76 19.32 19.10 -8.23
C ASN A 76 19.91 18.30 -9.41
N THR A 77 20.15 16.99 -9.25
CA THR A 77 20.69 16.13 -10.33
C THR A 77 19.65 15.23 -10.96
N TYR A 78 18.49 15.03 -10.32
CA TYR A 78 17.45 14.20 -10.90
C TYR A 78 16.77 14.95 -12.04
N THR A 79 16.88 14.41 -13.25
CA THR A 79 16.23 14.97 -14.43
C THR A 79 15.11 14.04 -14.86
N TRP A 80 13.91 14.58 -15.05
CA TRP A 80 12.76 13.78 -15.49
C TRP A 80 12.83 13.47 -16.99
N PRO A 81 12.28 12.33 -17.43
CA PRO A 81 12.30 11.95 -18.83
C PRO A 81 11.48 12.90 -19.69
N GLN A 82 11.96 13.14 -20.92
CA GLN A 82 11.20 13.80 -22.00
C GLN A 82 10.63 15.18 -21.65
N GLY A 83 11.34 15.95 -20.81
CA GLY A 83 10.96 17.32 -20.45
C GLY A 83 9.78 17.43 -19.47
N ALA A 84 9.35 16.31 -18.86
CA ALA A 84 8.36 16.37 -17.79
C ALA A 84 8.89 17.16 -16.58
N ARG A 85 7.99 17.78 -15.82
CA ARG A 85 8.29 18.35 -14.51
C ARG A 85 8.14 17.34 -13.38
N THR A 86 7.26 16.37 -13.57
CA THR A 86 6.95 15.32 -12.61
C THR A 86 6.51 14.06 -13.33
N VAL A 87 6.92 12.90 -12.80
CA VAL A 87 6.35 11.61 -13.19
C VAL A 87 5.28 11.18 -12.19
N VAL A 88 4.20 10.62 -12.72
CA VAL A 88 3.12 10.00 -11.94
C VAL A 88 3.23 8.49 -12.08
N LEU A 89 3.35 7.79 -10.95
CA LEU A 89 3.23 6.35 -10.90
C LEU A 89 1.83 6.00 -10.42
N LEU A 90 1.08 5.27 -11.24
CA LEU A 90 -0.14 4.61 -10.81
C LEU A 90 0.21 3.17 -10.44
N THR A 91 0.21 2.88 -9.14
CA THR A 91 0.50 1.55 -8.64
C THR A 91 -0.73 0.92 -8.03
N VAL A 92 -0.89 -0.39 -8.22
CA VAL A 92 -2.05 -1.13 -7.74
C VAL A 92 -1.57 -2.35 -6.95
N ASN A 93 -1.92 -2.43 -5.68
CA ASN A 93 -1.82 -3.67 -4.93
C ASN A 93 -3.01 -4.56 -5.33
N PHE A 94 -2.72 -5.70 -5.96
CA PHE A 94 -3.77 -6.59 -6.48
C PHE A 94 -4.57 -7.25 -5.34
N ASP A 95 -3.87 -7.67 -4.27
CA ASP A 95 -4.36 -8.14 -2.97
C ASP A 95 -5.82 -8.61 -2.97
N ALA A 96 -6.11 -9.76 -3.60
CA ALA A 96 -7.47 -10.27 -3.69
C ALA A 96 -7.75 -11.29 -2.58
N GLU A 97 -8.06 -12.54 -2.90
CA GLU A 97 -8.35 -13.57 -1.89
C GLU A 97 -7.13 -13.96 -1.06
N THR A 98 -5.89 -13.75 -1.55
CA THR A 98 -4.67 -13.97 -0.74
C THR A 98 -4.74 -13.17 0.55
N PHE A 99 -5.21 -11.92 0.45
CA PHE A 99 -5.31 -11.03 1.60
C PHE A 99 -6.37 -11.52 2.60
N ASP A 100 -7.53 -11.97 2.12
CA ASP A 100 -8.58 -12.50 2.99
C ASP A 100 -8.08 -13.73 3.78
N LEU A 101 -7.34 -14.61 3.09
CA LEU A 101 -6.82 -15.86 3.62
C LEU A 101 -5.70 -15.70 4.66
N LYS A 102 -5.15 -14.49 4.86
CA LYS A 102 -4.18 -14.22 5.94
C LYS A 102 -4.78 -14.44 7.32
N GLU A 103 -6.04 -14.02 7.50
CA GLU A 103 -6.69 -13.99 8.81
C GLU A 103 -8.06 -14.68 8.82
N THR A 104 -8.60 -14.99 7.63
CA THR A 104 -9.92 -15.60 7.49
C THR A 104 -9.78 -17.00 6.89
N PRO A 105 -10.15 -18.05 7.64
CA PRO A 105 -10.11 -19.39 7.09
C PRO A 105 -11.18 -19.57 6.00
N PRO A 106 -10.99 -20.48 5.02
CA PRO A 106 -11.85 -20.59 3.84
C PRO A 106 -13.35 -20.72 4.15
N GLU A 107 -13.72 -21.44 5.20
CA GLU A 107 -15.10 -21.65 5.64
C GLU A 107 -15.80 -20.36 6.12
N ARG A 108 -15.05 -19.28 6.36
CA ARG A 108 -15.57 -17.97 6.76
C ARG A 108 -15.61 -16.96 5.61
N LEU A 109 -15.15 -17.32 4.41
CA LEU A 109 -15.19 -16.43 3.23
C LEU A 109 -16.60 -16.24 2.63
N PHE A 110 -17.62 -16.91 3.19
CA PHE A 110 -19.00 -16.72 2.79
C PHE A 110 -19.58 -15.40 3.36
N GLY A 111 -20.03 -14.50 2.47
CA GLY A 111 -20.67 -13.24 2.86
C GLY A 111 -19.66 -12.16 3.25
N ARG A 112 -19.55 -11.84 4.55
CA ARG A 112 -18.85 -10.65 5.08
C ARG A 112 -17.42 -10.50 4.56
N TYR A 113 -16.67 -11.59 4.48
CA TYR A 113 -15.24 -11.58 4.14
C TYR A 113 -14.95 -11.84 2.66
N SER A 114 -15.94 -11.66 1.78
CA SER A 114 -15.78 -11.88 0.33
C SER A 114 -15.14 -10.71 -0.43
N TYR A 115 -14.30 -9.91 0.24
CA TYR A 115 -13.76 -8.66 -0.31
C TYR A 115 -12.73 -8.91 -1.43
N GLY A 116 -11.91 -9.95 -1.33
CA GLY A 116 -11.02 -10.40 -2.40
C GLY A 116 -11.81 -10.84 -3.63
N ARG A 117 -12.89 -11.59 -3.44
CA ARG A 117 -13.81 -11.94 -4.54
C ARG A 117 -14.44 -10.71 -5.19
N TYR A 118 -14.74 -9.65 -4.42
CA TYR A 118 -15.18 -8.39 -5.00
C TYR A 118 -14.09 -7.72 -5.84
N ALA A 119 -12.84 -7.75 -5.35
CA ALA A 119 -11.68 -7.19 -6.03
C ALA A 119 -11.60 -7.74 -7.46
N VAL A 120 -11.65 -9.07 -7.64
CA VAL A 120 -11.58 -9.68 -8.98
C VAL A 120 -12.87 -9.55 -9.79
N ARG A 121 -14.05 -9.72 -9.18
CA ARG A 121 -15.33 -9.77 -9.94
C ARG A 121 -15.81 -8.40 -10.40
N ALA A 122 -15.47 -7.34 -9.68
CA ALA A 122 -16.08 -6.04 -9.89
C ALA A 122 -15.13 -4.86 -9.70
N GLY A 123 -14.07 -5.02 -8.90
CA GLY A 123 -13.07 -3.98 -8.72
C GLY A 123 -12.12 -3.87 -9.92
N PHE A 124 -11.51 -5.00 -10.28
CA PHE A 124 -10.60 -5.20 -11.39
C PHE A 124 -11.15 -4.68 -12.73
N PRO A 125 -12.32 -5.12 -13.23
CA PRO A 125 -12.81 -4.65 -14.52
C PRO A 125 -13.11 -3.14 -14.52
N ARG A 126 -13.55 -2.56 -13.40
CA ARG A 126 -13.78 -1.11 -13.31
C ARG A 126 -12.49 -0.31 -13.36
N LEU A 127 -11.45 -0.76 -12.66
CA LEU A 127 -10.18 -0.06 -12.63
C LEU A 127 -9.45 -0.17 -13.97
N ARG A 128 -9.45 -1.37 -14.56
CA ARG A 128 -8.93 -1.62 -15.91
C ARG A 128 -9.59 -0.72 -16.94
N GLU A 129 -10.92 -0.66 -16.96
CA GLU A 129 -11.69 0.20 -17.86
C GLU A 129 -11.40 1.69 -17.61
N LEU A 130 -11.22 2.11 -16.35
CA LEU A 130 -10.79 3.48 -16.04
C LEU A 130 -9.41 3.79 -16.64
N PHE A 131 -8.41 2.93 -16.43
CA PHE A 131 -7.08 3.14 -16.99
C PHE A 131 -7.09 3.17 -18.52
N ALA A 132 -7.88 2.29 -19.16
CA ALA A 132 -8.08 2.29 -20.60
C ALA A 132 -8.68 3.63 -21.10
N ARG A 133 -9.74 4.14 -20.46
CA ARG A 133 -10.34 5.45 -20.82
C ARG A 133 -9.35 6.60 -20.71
N HIS A 134 -8.46 6.57 -19.73
CA HIS A 134 -7.43 7.59 -19.58
C HIS A 134 -6.16 7.30 -20.41
N GLY A 135 -6.00 6.12 -20.99
CA GLY A 135 -4.78 5.74 -21.70
C GLY A 135 -3.52 5.88 -20.83
N VAL A 136 -3.61 5.52 -19.55
CA VAL A 136 -2.51 5.64 -18.58
C VAL A 136 -1.89 4.27 -18.28
N PRO A 137 -0.56 4.14 -18.31
CA PRO A 137 0.11 2.94 -17.82
C PRO A 137 0.01 2.84 -16.29
N ALA A 138 0.10 1.62 -15.78
CA ALA A 138 0.07 1.33 -14.35
C ALA A 138 0.94 0.11 -14.04
N THR A 139 1.33 -0.02 -12.77
CA THR A 139 2.09 -1.15 -12.25
C THR A 139 1.25 -1.92 -11.24
N PHE A 140 1.03 -3.20 -11.47
CA PHE A 140 0.28 -4.08 -10.58
C PHE A 140 1.25 -4.93 -9.77
N PHE A 141 1.25 -4.74 -8.46
CA PHE A 141 1.98 -5.59 -7.51
C PHE A 141 1.09 -6.79 -7.16
N VAL A 142 1.42 -7.95 -7.71
CA VAL A 142 0.58 -9.16 -7.68
C VAL A 142 1.18 -10.21 -6.74
N PRO A 143 0.45 -10.65 -5.71
CA PRO A 143 0.85 -11.81 -4.91
C PRO A 143 0.79 -13.08 -5.76
N GLY A 144 1.80 -13.94 -5.65
CA GLY A 144 1.84 -15.20 -6.41
C GLY A 144 0.62 -16.10 -6.17
N GLY A 145 0.04 -16.08 -4.97
CA GLY A 145 -1.21 -16.79 -4.67
C GLY A 145 -2.40 -16.28 -5.49
N ASP A 146 -2.53 -14.97 -5.66
CA ASP A 146 -3.57 -14.37 -6.52
C ASP A 146 -3.28 -14.64 -8.00
N ALA A 147 -2.02 -14.57 -8.42
CA ALA A 147 -1.62 -14.87 -9.79
C ALA A 147 -1.97 -16.31 -10.19
N ARG A 148 -1.71 -17.30 -9.31
CA ARG A 148 -2.09 -18.70 -9.55
C ARG A 148 -3.61 -18.90 -9.61
N ARG A 149 -4.36 -18.16 -8.80
CA ARG A 149 -5.83 -18.26 -8.75
C ARG A 149 -6.50 -17.61 -9.96
N HIS A 150 -5.92 -16.51 -10.46
CA HIS A 150 -6.50 -15.71 -11.54
C HIS A 150 -5.47 -15.43 -12.66
N PRO A 151 -4.87 -16.47 -13.26
CA PRO A 151 -3.81 -16.29 -14.24
C PRO A 151 -4.29 -15.54 -15.49
N ASP A 152 -5.56 -15.73 -15.87
CA ASP A 152 -6.15 -15.05 -17.02
C ASP A 152 -6.22 -13.52 -16.81
N LEU A 153 -6.58 -13.06 -15.61
CA LEU A 153 -6.62 -11.63 -15.29
C LEU A 153 -5.23 -10.99 -15.31
N VAL A 154 -4.21 -11.73 -14.86
CA VAL A 154 -2.81 -11.27 -14.90
C VAL A 154 -2.31 -11.17 -16.35
N ARG A 155 -2.68 -12.14 -17.21
CA ARG A 155 -2.37 -12.07 -18.66
C ARG A 155 -3.07 -10.90 -19.33
N GLU A 156 -4.33 -10.63 -18.98
CA GLU A 156 -5.06 -9.47 -19.50
C GLU A 156 -4.36 -8.16 -19.16
N LEU A 157 -3.94 -7.96 -17.90
CA LEU A 157 -3.19 -6.77 -17.49
C LEU A 157 -1.89 -6.59 -18.29
N ALA A 158 -1.12 -7.68 -18.45
CA ALA A 158 0.12 -7.64 -19.22
C ALA A 158 -0.16 -7.32 -20.70
N ALA A 159 -1.22 -7.88 -21.28
CA ALA A 159 -1.63 -7.62 -22.66
C ALA A 159 -2.11 -6.17 -22.89
N ASP A 160 -2.67 -5.53 -21.86
CA ASP A 160 -3.04 -4.11 -21.89
C ASP A 160 -1.83 -3.16 -21.79
N GLY A 161 -0.61 -3.70 -21.62
CA GLY A 161 0.61 -2.91 -21.46
C GLY A 161 0.84 -2.40 -20.04
N HIS A 162 0.13 -2.93 -19.04
CA HIS A 162 0.45 -2.68 -17.65
C HIS A 162 1.63 -3.55 -17.19
N GLU A 163 2.42 -3.03 -16.26
CA GLU A 163 3.51 -3.78 -15.66
C GLU A 163 3.00 -4.73 -14.57
N ILE A 164 3.54 -5.95 -14.54
CA ILE A 164 3.32 -6.92 -13.47
C ILE A 164 4.57 -7.04 -12.61
N ALA A 165 4.46 -6.63 -11.34
CA ALA A 165 5.51 -6.65 -10.34
C ALA A 165 5.18 -7.64 -9.20
N ALA A 166 6.22 -8.11 -8.50
CA ALA A 166 6.08 -9.11 -7.46
C ALA A 166 5.64 -8.51 -6.11
N ARG A 167 4.83 -9.26 -5.36
CA ARG A 167 4.34 -8.90 -4.02
C ARG A 167 4.33 -10.11 -3.07
N GLY A 168 5.42 -10.88 -3.08
CA GLY A 168 5.50 -12.17 -2.37
C GLY A 168 4.62 -13.25 -3.00
N ILE A 169 4.42 -14.37 -2.30
CA ILE A 169 3.49 -15.43 -2.71
C ILE A 169 2.16 -15.23 -1.97
N ASP A 170 2.20 -15.29 -0.65
CA ASP A 170 1.02 -15.24 0.21
C ASP A 170 1.03 -14.02 1.17
N LEU A 171 1.56 -12.89 0.69
CA LEU A 171 1.63 -11.62 1.42
C LEU A 171 2.37 -11.72 2.75
N GLU A 172 3.51 -12.40 2.70
CA GLU A 172 4.38 -12.68 3.82
C GLU A 172 5.05 -11.41 4.37
N ASN A 173 5.43 -11.43 5.65
CA ASN A 173 6.20 -10.35 6.25
C ASN A 173 7.71 -10.58 6.03
N PHE A 174 8.31 -9.78 5.15
CA PHE A 174 9.71 -9.91 4.76
C PHE A 174 10.69 -9.56 5.89
N ALA A 175 10.30 -8.72 6.85
CA ALA A 175 11.12 -8.44 8.03
C ALA A 175 11.32 -9.67 8.95
N THR A 176 10.41 -10.65 8.92
CA THR A 176 10.42 -11.81 9.83
C THR A 176 10.56 -13.16 9.12
N LEU A 177 10.70 -13.16 7.80
CA LEU A 177 10.70 -14.34 6.96
C LEU A 177 11.95 -15.22 7.12
N GLY A 178 13.05 -14.62 7.56
CA GLY A 178 14.32 -15.30 7.75
C GLY A 178 14.86 -15.85 6.43
N ASP A 179 15.41 -17.05 6.45
CA ASP A 179 16.09 -17.63 5.28
C ASP A 179 15.12 -18.13 4.19
N LYS A 180 13.82 -18.18 4.49
CA LYS A 180 12.78 -18.53 3.50
C LYS A 180 12.58 -17.41 2.46
N GLU A 181 13.08 -16.21 2.71
CA GLU A 181 12.87 -15.02 1.87
C GLU A 181 13.32 -15.25 0.43
N VAL A 182 14.51 -15.84 0.24
CA VAL A 182 15.08 -16.13 -1.08
C VAL A 182 14.14 -17.04 -1.89
N GLU A 183 13.62 -18.09 -1.25
CA GLU A 183 12.73 -19.05 -1.91
C GLU A 183 11.37 -18.44 -2.26
N VAL A 184 10.81 -17.59 -1.39
CA VAL A 184 9.56 -16.87 -1.65
C VAL A 184 9.70 -15.92 -2.83
N LEU A 185 10.77 -15.12 -2.87
CA LEU A 185 11.06 -14.22 -3.99
C LEU A 185 11.22 -14.98 -5.31
N ARG A 186 12.01 -16.08 -5.28
CA ARG A 186 12.28 -16.91 -6.46
C ARG A 186 11.00 -17.53 -6.99
N THR A 187 10.16 -18.04 -6.09
CA THR A 187 8.87 -18.63 -6.44
C THR A 187 7.93 -17.58 -7.01
N ALA A 188 7.84 -16.39 -6.42
CA ALA A 188 6.97 -15.31 -6.90
C ALA A 188 7.37 -14.87 -8.30
N ARG A 189 8.68 -14.71 -8.53
CA ARG A 189 9.24 -14.38 -9.84
C ARG A 189 8.94 -15.45 -10.88
N THR A 190 9.08 -16.72 -10.53
CA THR A 190 8.79 -17.86 -11.43
C THR A 190 7.30 -17.91 -11.80
N VAL A 191 6.41 -17.86 -10.80
CA VAL A 191 4.95 -17.91 -11.02
C VAL A 191 4.49 -16.80 -11.97
N LEU A 192 4.96 -15.57 -11.74
CA LEU A 192 4.57 -14.44 -12.57
C LEU A 192 5.16 -14.57 -13.98
N ALA A 193 6.43 -14.99 -14.11
CA ALA A 193 7.05 -15.25 -15.40
C ALA A 193 6.31 -16.31 -16.23
N ASP A 194 5.89 -17.40 -15.61
CA ASP A 194 5.16 -18.49 -16.27
C ASP A 194 3.80 -18.02 -16.82
N ILE A 195 3.20 -17.01 -16.20
CA ILE A 195 1.89 -16.47 -16.59
C ILE A 195 2.05 -15.39 -17.68
N THR A 196 2.98 -14.45 -17.50
CA THR A 196 3.13 -13.26 -18.35
C THR A 196 4.13 -13.44 -19.49
N GLY A 197 4.96 -14.48 -19.45
CA GLY A 197 6.08 -14.70 -20.37
C GLY A 197 7.35 -13.91 -20.03
N THR A 198 7.28 -12.99 -19.05
CA THR A 198 8.41 -12.15 -18.63
C THR A 198 8.51 -12.12 -17.12
N ALA A 199 9.70 -12.39 -16.60
CA ALA A 199 9.92 -12.33 -15.16
C ALA A 199 9.75 -10.90 -14.63
N PRO A 200 9.05 -10.70 -13.50
CA PRO A 200 8.90 -9.37 -12.91
C PRO A 200 10.27 -8.82 -12.52
N VAL A 201 10.46 -7.54 -12.78
CA VAL A 201 11.67 -6.79 -12.39
C VAL A 201 11.42 -5.87 -11.18
N GLY A 202 10.16 -5.72 -10.79
CA GLY A 202 9.75 -4.92 -9.64
C GLY A 202 9.32 -5.73 -8.44
N PHE A 203 9.54 -5.19 -7.25
CA PHE A 203 9.04 -5.73 -5.99
C PHE A 203 8.43 -4.62 -5.11
N ARG A 204 7.45 -4.98 -4.28
CA ARG A 204 6.99 -4.17 -3.15
C ARG A 204 6.63 -5.09 -1.99
N ALA A 205 7.17 -4.80 -0.81
CA ALA A 205 6.92 -5.60 0.38
C ALA A 205 5.43 -5.57 0.79
N PRO A 206 4.80 -6.73 1.05
CA PRO A 206 3.54 -6.78 1.76
C PRO A 206 3.68 -6.14 3.14
N GLY A 207 2.84 -5.14 3.44
CA GLY A 207 2.87 -4.44 4.73
C GLY A 207 4.00 -3.42 4.90
N GLY A 208 4.86 -3.23 3.90
CA GLY A 208 5.91 -2.20 3.94
C GLY A 208 7.15 -2.55 4.76
N GLU A 209 7.26 -3.80 5.25
CA GLU A 209 8.34 -4.21 6.16
C GLU A 209 9.35 -5.11 5.45
N LEU A 210 10.62 -4.76 5.56
CA LEU A 210 11.76 -5.46 4.97
C LEU A 210 12.76 -5.88 6.05
N SER A 211 13.53 -6.93 5.78
CA SER A 211 14.72 -7.23 6.58
C SER A 211 15.93 -6.49 6.03
N SER A 212 17.01 -6.41 6.80
CA SER A 212 18.28 -5.85 6.34
C SER A 212 18.92 -6.60 5.17
N ARG A 213 18.42 -7.79 4.83
CA ARG A 213 18.95 -8.63 3.75
C ARG A 213 18.12 -8.53 2.47
N THR A 214 16.91 -7.95 2.54
CA THR A 214 15.94 -8.08 1.45
C THR A 214 16.38 -7.42 0.15
N LEU A 215 16.93 -6.20 0.21
CA LEU A 215 17.44 -5.52 -0.99
C LEU A 215 18.57 -6.31 -1.67
N GLY A 216 19.45 -6.92 -0.85
CA GLY A 216 20.46 -7.85 -1.33
C GLY A 216 19.84 -8.99 -2.11
N HIS A 217 18.94 -9.75 -1.48
CA HIS A 217 18.25 -10.89 -2.09
C HIS A 217 17.47 -10.53 -3.36
N LEU A 218 16.84 -9.36 -3.40
CA LEU A 218 16.16 -8.85 -4.60
C LEU A 218 17.17 -8.67 -5.74
N ALA A 219 18.27 -7.96 -5.50
CA ALA A 219 19.30 -7.73 -6.51
C ALA A 219 19.96 -9.04 -6.98
N GLU A 220 20.16 -10.03 -6.11
CA GLU A 220 20.71 -11.34 -6.51
C GLU A 220 19.79 -12.12 -7.46
N GLN A 221 18.49 -11.88 -7.38
CA GLN A 221 17.48 -12.56 -8.18
C GLN A 221 17.09 -11.77 -9.44
N GLY A 222 17.76 -10.64 -9.68
CA GLY A 222 17.58 -9.83 -10.88
C GLY A 222 16.36 -8.91 -10.83
N PHE A 223 15.88 -8.54 -9.64
CA PHE A 223 14.98 -7.39 -9.50
C PHE A 223 15.74 -6.11 -9.79
N LEU A 224 15.09 -5.21 -10.52
CA LEU A 224 15.60 -3.89 -10.91
C LEU A 224 15.31 -2.84 -9.84
N TYR A 225 14.14 -2.93 -9.21
CA TYR A 225 13.68 -1.93 -8.26
C TYR A 225 12.86 -2.53 -7.11
N ASP A 226 12.91 -1.83 -5.98
CA ASP A 226 11.97 -1.90 -4.87
C ASP A 226 11.12 -0.62 -4.83
N ALA A 227 9.90 -0.72 -4.29
CA ALA A 227 8.96 0.38 -4.19
C ALA A 227 8.28 0.40 -2.82
N THR A 228 9.08 0.24 -1.77
CA THR A 228 8.62 0.00 -0.40
C THR A 228 8.91 1.18 0.53
N PHE A 229 10.03 1.87 0.35
CA PHE A 229 10.47 2.94 1.24
C PHE A 229 9.58 4.19 1.11
N GLN A 230 9.68 5.08 2.10
CA GLN A 230 8.88 6.31 2.23
C GLN A 230 9.74 7.52 2.63
N ASP A 231 11.03 7.47 2.27
CA ASP A 231 12.08 8.34 2.83
C ASP A 231 12.61 9.38 1.85
N ALA A 232 12.06 9.47 0.63
CA ALA A 232 12.46 10.44 -0.38
C ALA A 232 11.33 10.82 -1.34
N ASP A 233 11.46 11.99 -1.97
CA ASP A 233 10.52 12.48 -2.98
C ASP A 233 11.00 12.24 -4.44
N HIS A 234 12.26 11.83 -4.62
CA HIS A 234 12.83 11.41 -5.91
C HIS A 234 13.26 9.95 -5.86
N PRO A 235 13.17 9.21 -6.97
CA PRO A 235 13.83 7.91 -7.09
C PRO A 235 15.34 8.01 -6.87
N TYR A 236 15.92 6.96 -6.29
CA TYR A 236 17.35 6.88 -6.01
C TYR A 236 17.85 5.44 -6.16
N VAL A 237 19.16 5.24 -6.03
CA VAL A 237 19.79 3.93 -6.29
C VAL A 237 20.61 3.52 -5.09
N TYR A 238 20.33 2.35 -4.52
CA TYR A 238 21.20 1.74 -3.52
C TYR A 238 22.36 0.99 -4.18
N GLY A 239 23.56 1.19 -3.63
CA GLY A 239 24.76 0.41 -3.91
C GLY A 239 24.89 -0.71 -2.89
N LEU A 240 24.87 -1.96 -3.38
CA LEU A 240 24.87 -3.16 -2.55
C LEU A 240 26.20 -3.92 -2.69
N ALA A 241 26.39 -4.91 -1.82
CA ALA A 241 27.56 -5.78 -1.86
C ALA A 241 27.75 -6.44 -3.23
N GLY A 242 29.02 -6.62 -3.63
CA GLY A 242 29.36 -7.22 -4.93
C GLY A 242 29.09 -6.32 -6.14
N GLY A 243 28.95 -5.01 -5.95
CA GLY A 243 28.71 -4.04 -7.03
C GLY A 243 27.29 -4.08 -7.60
N LYS A 244 26.37 -4.79 -6.92
CA LYS A 244 24.96 -4.84 -7.27
C LYS A 244 24.29 -3.51 -6.95
N ARG A 245 23.20 -3.21 -7.65
CA ARG A 245 22.41 -1.99 -7.46
C ARG A 245 20.93 -2.33 -7.51
N ILE A 246 20.12 -1.58 -6.77
CA ILE A 246 18.66 -1.62 -6.86
C ILE A 246 18.14 -0.19 -6.84
N VAL A 247 17.17 0.11 -7.70
CA VAL A 247 16.47 1.40 -7.66
C VAL A 247 15.43 1.35 -6.55
N GLU A 248 15.33 2.41 -5.78
CA GLU A 248 14.16 2.63 -4.92
C GLU A 248 13.22 3.63 -5.59
N LEU A 249 11.95 3.23 -5.69
CA LEU A 249 10.84 4.08 -6.10
C LEU A 249 9.98 4.40 -4.88
N PRO A 250 10.26 5.50 -4.16
CA PRO A 250 9.64 5.75 -2.87
C PRO A 250 8.12 5.87 -3.00
N SER A 251 7.44 5.23 -2.06
CA SER A 251 5.99 5.31 -1.89
C SER A 251 5.61 6.50 -1.01
N ASN A 252 4.38 6.99 -1.15
CA ASN A 252 3.84 8.04 -0.29
C ASN A 252 2.58 7.54 0.40
N PHE A 253 2.62 7.43 1.73
CA PHE A 253 1.50 6.96 2.54
C PHE A 253 0.26 7.87 2.46
N ALA A 254 0.45 9.18 2.22
CA ALA A 254 -0.66 10.11 2.01
C ALA A 254 -1.41 9.83 0.69
N LEU A 255 -0.73 9.27 -0.31
CA LEU A 255 -1.27 8.87 -1.61
C LEU A 255 -1.59 7.36 -1.70
N ASP A 256 -1.82 6.71 -0.56
CA ASP A 256 -2.36 5.34 -0.45
C ASP A 256 -3.84 5.39 -0.03
N ASP A 257 -4.71 4.66 -0.73
CA ASP A 257 -6.14 4.67 -0.47
C ASP A 257 -6.53 3.79 0.73
N ALA A 258 -5.72 2.79 1.06
CA ALA A 258 -6.01 1.82 2.11
C ALA A 258 -6.14 2.46 3.50
N PRO A 259 -5.22 3.33 3.97
CA PRO A 259 -5.34 3.98 5.28
C PRO A 259 -6.61 4.84 5.39
N ILE A 260 -6.94 5.59 4.34
CA ILE A 260 -8.07 6.52 4.33
C ILE A 260 -9.41 5.77 4.39
N TYR A 261 -9.58 4.73 3.57
CA TYR A 261 -10.83 3.97 3.57
C TYR A 261 -10.92 2.97 4.74
N SER A 262 -9.80 2.47 5.26
CA SER A 262 -9.77 1.69 6.51
C SER A 262 -10.23 2.54 7.70
N ALA A 263 -9.84 3.82 7.73
CA ALA A 263 -10.34 4.82 8.68
C ALA A 263 -11.79 5.29 8.40
N ARG A 264 -12.47 4.70 7.40
CA ARG A 264 -13.87 4.98 7.02
C ARG A 264 -14.11 6.43 6.59
N HIS A 265 -13.10 7.11 6.05
CA HIS A 265 -13.30 8.42 5.43
C HIS A 265 -14.06 8.32 4.10
N THR A 266 -14.69 9.43 3.72
CA THR A 266 -15.42 9.53 2.45
C THR A 266 -14.45 9.67 1.28
N HIS A 267 -14.89 9.25 0.09
CA HIS A 267 -14.13 9.45 -1.14
C HIS A 267 -13.92 10.94 -1.47
N ALA A 268 -14.82 11.82 -1.04
CA ALA A 268 -14.63 13.27 -1.12
C ALA A 268 -13.42 13.74 -0.28
N ARG A 269 -13.25 13.19 0.93
CA ARG A 269 -12.09 13.53 1.77
C ARG A 269 -10.79 12.99 1.19
N LEU A 270 -10.81 11.77 0.64
CA LEU A 270 -9.65 11.24 -0.10
C LEU A 270 -9.27 12.19 -1.24
N HIS A 271 -10.25 12.61 -2.05
CA HIS A 271 -10.01 13.52 -3.17
C HIS A 271 -9.35 14.83 -2.74
N THR A 272 -9.82 15.46 -1.66
CA THR A 272 -9.22 16.68 -1.12
C THR A 272 -7.77 16.45 -0.71
N ILE A 273 -7.50 15.43 0.11
CA ILE A 273 -6.15 15.13 0.58
C ILE A 273 -5.21 14.90 -0.60
N TRP A 274 -5.63 14.06 -1.54
CA TRP A 274 -4.79 13.70 -2.68
C TRP A 274 -4.58 14.87 -3.63
N ARG A 275 -5.59 15.69 -3.89
CA ARG A 275 -5.44 16.86 -4.74
C ARG A 275 -4.41 17.83 -4.16
N ASP A 276 -4.50 18.13 -2.87
CA ASP A 276 -3.58 19.07 -2.20
C ASP A 276 -2.14 18.54 -2.26
N GLU A 277 -1.94 17.25 -1.97
CA GLU A 277 -0.64 16.59 -2.00
C GLU A 277 -0.05 16.55 -3.42
N ILE A 278 -0.83 16.13 -4.41
CA ILE A 278 -0.42 16.06 -5.83
C ILE A 278 -0.02 17.45 -6.34
N GLN A 279 -0.76 18.50 -5.98
CA GLN A 279 -0.42 19.88 -6.36
C GLN A 279 0.90 20.34 -5.72
N ALA A 280 1.16 19.99 -4.47
CA ALA A 280 2.41 20.31 -3.80
C ALA A 280 3.60 19.58 -4.46
N LEU A 281 3.47 18.26 -4.67
CA LEU A 281 4.50 17.44 -5.30
C LEU A 281 4.82 17.91 -6.74
N HIS A 282 3.81 18.27 -7.52
CA HIS A 282 4.02 18.86 -8.86
C HIS A 282 4.71 20.24 -8.79
N ALA A 283 4.32 21.08 -7.83
CA ALA A 283 4.94 22.39 -7.65
C ALA A 283 6.43 22.30 -7.26
N GLU A 284 6.82 21.21 -6.60
CA GLU A 284 8.19 20.93 -6.19
C GLU A 284 8.99 20.10 -7.22
N ASN A 285 8.37 19.70 -8.33
CA ASN A 285 8.99 18.88 -9.39
C ASN A 285 9.51 17.52 -8.86
N VAL A 286 8.75 16.90 -7.96
CA VAL A 286 9.08 15.61 -7.36
C VAL A 286 8.13 14.51 -7.87
N LEU A 287 8.36 13.25 -7.47
CA LEU A 287 7.55 12.10 -7.85
C LEU A 287 6.12 12.21 -7.31
N ILE A 288 5.14 11.73 -8.07
CA ILE A 288 3.76 11.51 -7.57
C ILE A 288 3.47 9.99 -7.57
N PRO A 289 3.72 9.28 -6.45
CA PRO A 289 3.52 7.84 -6.37
C PRO A 289 2.15 7.50 -5.75
N ILE A 290 1.14 7.28 -6.60
CA ILE A 290 -0.22 6.91 -6.16
C ILE A 290 -0.30 5.38 -5.97
N THR A 291 -0.83 4.95 -4.82
CA THR A 291 -1.09 3.54 -4.52
C THR A 291 -2.59 3.29 -4.37
N LEU A 292 -3.10 2.40 -5.22
CA LEU A 292 -4.50 1.95 -5.23
C LEU A 292 -4.58 0.51 -4.76
N ASN A 293 -5.70 0.16 -4.13
CA ASN A 293 -5.98 -1.22 -3.73
C ASN A 293 -7.25 -1.71 -4.43
N LEU A 294 -7.25 -2.96 -4.95
CA LEU A 294 -8.42 -3.48 -5.70
C LEU A 294 -9.63 -3.80 -4.82
N ARG A 295 -9.43 -3.97 -3.52
CA ARG A 295 -10.45 -4.50 -2.61
C ARG A 295 -11.58 -3.53 -2.33
N GLY A 296 -12.76 -4.08 -2.07
CA GLY A 296 -13.99 -3.29 -1.88
C GLY A 296 -14.19 -2.71 -0.48
N ASP A 297 -13.47 -3.20 0.52
CA ASP A 297 -13.50 -2.75 1.91
C ASP A 297 -12.66 -1.49 2.13
N PHE A 298 -11.41 -1.49 1.66
CA PHE A 298 -10.45 -0.40 1.85
C PHE A 298 -9.81 0.16 0.56
N GLY A 299 -10.20 -0.30 -0.63
CA GLY A 299 -9.64 0.19 -1.90
C GLY A 299 -10.58 1.09 -2.72
N SER A 300 -10.05 1.72 -3.76
CA SER A 300 -10.77 2.71 -4.58
C SER A 300 -11.69 2.15 -5.68
N THR A 301 -11.94 0.84 -5.72
CA THR A 301 -12.62 0.22 -6.87
C THR A 301 -14.15 0.11 -6.77
N ARG A 302 -14.73 0.61 -5.67
CA ARG A 302 -16.19 0.82 -5.57
C ARG A 302 -16.63 1.89 -6.55
N ALA A 303 -17.84 1.78 -7.11
CA ALA A 303 -18.32 2.67 -8.18
C ALA A 303 -18.16 4.17 -7.86
N ALA A 304 -18.55 4.62 -6.67
CA ALA A 304 -18.40 6.02 -6.26
C ALA A 304 -16.92 6.44 -6.11
N ARG A 305 -16.04 5.51 -5.71
CA ARG A 305 -14.60 5.75 -5.56
C ARG A 305 -13.91 5.82 -6.93
N ILE A 306 -14.34 4.99 -7.90
CA ILE A 306 -13.90 5.07 -9.30
C ILE A 306 -14.27 6.42 -9.93
N ALA A 307 -15.47 6.95 -9.66
CA ALA A 307 -15.85 8.28 -10.17
C ALA A 307 -14.94 9.40 -9.64
N VAL A 308 -14.50 9.29 -8.38
CA VAL A 308 -13.50 10.20 -7.81
C VAL A 308 -12.13 10.02 -8.46
N LEU A 309 -11.69 8.78 -8.71
CA LEU A 309 -10.43 8.54 -9.42
C LEU A 309 -10.45 9.09 -10.85
N ASP A 310 -11.57 8.98 -11.57
CA ASP A 310 -11.77 9.56 -12.90
C ASP A 310 -11.57 11.08 -12.88
N THR A 311 -12.19 11.73 -11.89
CA THR A 311 -12.03 13.17 -11.65
C THR A 311 -10.57 13.51 -11.35
N LEU A 312 -9.92 12.76 -10.47
CA LEU A 312 -8.53 13.00 -10.10
C LEU A 312 -7.56 12.81 -11.27
N LEU A 313 -7.70 11.75 -12.07
CA LEU A 313 -6.86 11.51 -13.24
C LEU A 313 -7.03 12.62 -14.29
N THR A 314 -8.22 13.17 -14.41
CA THR A 314 -8.47 14.36 -15.25
C THR A 314 -7.73 15.59 -14.71
N GLU A 315 -7.81 15.83 -13.40
CA GLU A 315 -7.12 16.95 -12.74
C GLU A 315 -5.60 16.85 -12.85
N ILE A 316 -5.02 15.66 -12.64
CA ILE A 316 -3.58 15.42 -12.78
C ILE A 316 -3.13 15.78 -14.20
N LYS A 317 -3.85 15.33 -15.23
CA LYS A 317 -3.53 15.65 -16.63
C LYS A 317 -3.59 17.16 -16.93
N GLN A 318 -4.47 17.89 -16.24
CA GLN A 318 -4.61 19.34 -16.39
C GLN A 318 -3.48 20.14 -15.75
N LEU A 319 -2.65 19.54 -14.88
CA LEU A 319 -1.48 20.20 -14.32
C LEU A 319 -0.44 20.58 -15.38
N GLY A 320 -0.43 19.88 -16.52
CA GLY A 320 0.59 20.03 -17.56
C GLY A 320 1.95 19.49 -17.12
N ASP A 321 2.82 19.21 -18.09
CA ASP A 321 4.18 18.70 -17.85
C ASP A 321 4.28 17.46 -16.93
N VAL A 322 3.19 16.69 -16.84
CA VAL A 322 3.14 15.42 -16.11
C VAL A 322 3.33 14.26 -17.08
N ARG A 323 4.03 13.21 -16.64
CA ARG A 323 4.15 11.97 -17.41
C ARG A 323 3.77 10.76 -16.58
N PHE A 324 2.83 9.97 -17.08
CA PHE A 324 2.49 8.67 -16.50
C PHE A 324 3.47 7.62 -17.00
N MET A 325 4.02 6.81 -16.10
CA MET A 325 4.97 5.75 -16.40
C MET A 325 4.67 4.51 -15.57
N THR A 326 5.08 3.34 -16.04
CA THR A 326 5.21 2.18 -15.15
C THR A 326 6.43 2.35 -14.25
N CYS A 327 6.50 1.58 -13.17
CA CYS A 327 7.62 1.59 -12.25
C CYS A 327 8.92 1.15 -12.94
N GLN A 328 8.89 0.07 -13.73
CA GLN A 328 10.00 -0.38 -14.56
C GLN A 328 10.53 0.73 -15.45
N GLN A 329 9.66 1.43 -16.18
CA GLN A 329 10.08 2.52 -17.06
C GLN A 329 10.79 3.63 -16.29
N LEU A 330 10.30 3.97 -15.08
CA LEU A 330 10.94 4.98 -14.26
C LEU A 330 12.26 4.48 -13.68
N ALA A 331 12.33 3.22 -13.23
CA ALA A 331 13.55 2.62 -12.71
C ALA A 331 14.66 2.54 -13.76
N GLU A 332 14.33 2.14 -14.99
CA GLU A 332 15.26 2.15 -16.13
C GLU A 332 15.77 3.57 -16.41
N HIS A 333 14.89 4.57 -16.38
CA HIS A 333 15.28 5.98 -16.51
C HIS A 333 16.22 6.41 -15.38
N THR A 334 15.89 6.10 -14.12
CA THR A 334 16.72 6.42 -12.96
C THR A 334 18.13 5.84 -13.09
N LEU A 335 18.26 4.59 -13.55
CA LEU A 335 19.57 3.97 -13.80
C LEU A 335 20.34 4.67 -14.93
N SER A 336 19.65 5.14 -15.96
CA SER A 336 20.28 5.85 -17.08
C SER A 336 20.96 7.17 -16.65
N LEU A 337 20.49 7.77 -15.54
CA LEU A 337 21.07 9.00 -14.99
C LEU A 337 22.43 8.79 -14.33
N ASN A 338 22.84 7.53 -14.07
CA ASN A 338 24.10 7.20 -13.39
C ASN A 338 24.31 8.00 -12.09
N LEU A 339 23.24 8.09 -11.29
CA LEU A 339 23.27 8.78 -9.99
C LEU A 339 24.34 8.14 -9.08
N ALA A 340 24.88 8.96 -8.18
CA ALA A 340 25.65 8.44 -7.06
C ALA A 340 24.75 7.49 -6.25
N THR A 341 25.29 6.33 -5.89
CA THR A 341 24.53 5.34 -5.14
C THR A 341 24.51 5.68 -3.66
N GLU A 342 23.34 5.56 -3.05
CA GLU A 342 23.21 5.52 -1.59
C GLU A 342 23.84 4.23 -1.05
N PRO A 343 24.46 4.25 0.14
CA PRO A 343 24.94 3.03 0.78
C PRO A 343 23.76 2.11 1.11
N ASP A 344 24.03 0.81 1.19
CA ASP A 344 23.06 -0.18 1.71
C ASP A 344 22.38 0.36 2.99
N PRO A 345 21.04 0.42 3.04
CA PRO A 345 20.33 1.05 4.14
C PRO A 345 20.61 0.37 5.48
N PHE A 346 20.96 -0.92 5.51
CA PHE A 346 21.41 -1.57 6.74
C PHE A 346 22.70 -0.95 7.27
N LEU A 347 23.67 -0.69 6.38
CA LEU A 347 24.94 -0.04 6.74
C LEU A 347 24.71 1.44 7.10
N ALA A 348 23.87 2.14 6.35
CA ALA A 348 23.53 3.53 6.58
C ALA A 348 22.81 3.73 7.93
N HIS A 349 21.80 2.89 8.21
CA HIS A 349 21.05 2.94 9.47
C HIS A 349 21.88 2.43 10.65
N ALA A 350 22.86 1.55 10.46
CA ALA A 350 23.74 1.15 11.56
C ALA A 350 24.43 2.36 12.21
N GLU A 351 24.84 3.37 11.43
CA GLU A 351 25.37 4.62 11.98
C GLU A 351 24.30 5.40 12.76
N THR A 352 23.13 5.63 12.17
CA THR A 352 22.02 6.36 12.83
C THR A 352 21.56 5.67 14.11
N LEU A 353 21.42 4.33 14.08
CA LEU A 353 21.01 3.50 15.20
C LEU A 353 22.11 3.39 16.27
N SER A 354 23.40 3.45 15.90
CA SER A 354 24.49 3.52 16.90
C SER A 354 24.40 4.76 17.80
N ARG A 355 23.69 5.80 17.33
CA ARG A 355 23.47 7.07 18.04
C ARG A 355 22.05 7.22 18.59
N THR A 356 21.20 6.20 18.43
CA THR A 356 19.77 6.27 18.78
C THR A 356 19.39 5.11 19.69
N GLU A 357 18.91 5.42 20.90
CA GLU A 357 18.36 4.42 21.79
C GLU A 357 16.92 4.09 21.42
N TYR A 358 16.65 2.86 20.96
CA TYR A 358 15.30 2.39 20.74
C TYR A 358 14.57 2.25 22.08
N ARG A 359 13.48 2.99 22.25
CA ARG A 359 12.73 3.07 23.52
C ARG A 359 11.77 1.89 23.77
N GLY A 360 11.83 0.84 22.95
CA GLY A 360 10.89 -0.28 23.00
C GLY A 360 9.51 0.07 22.43
N ASP A 361 8.64 -0.94 22.30
CA ASP A 361 7.21 -0.75 22.09
C ASP A 361 6.62 -0.07 23.33
N LEU A 362 6.61 1.27 23.35
CA LEU A 362 5.90 2.04 24.38
C LEU A 362 4.39 1.94 24.15
N ALA A 363 3.85 0.73 24.25
CA ALA A 363 2.43 0.45 24.41
C ALA A 363 2.00 0.74 25.86
N ILE A 364 2.20 1.98 26.33
CA ILE A 364 1.44 2.52 27.44
C ILE A 364 0.49 3.54 26.81
N LYS A 365 -0.70 3.08 26.43
CA LYS A 365 -1.84 3.99 26.24
C LYS A 365 -2.11 4.63 27.61
N PRO A 366 -2.03 5.96 27.79
CA PRO A 366 -2.58 6.57 28.99
C PRO A 366 -4.08 6.25 29.05
N LEU A 367 -4.52 5.86 30.26
CA LEU A 367 -5.89 5.45 30.61
C LEU A 367 -6.96 6.48 30.21
#